data_AF-W0AND6-F1
#
_entry.id   AF-W0AND6-F1
#
_cell.length_a   1.000
_cell.length_b   1.000
_cell.length_c   1.000
_cell.angle_alpha   90.00
_cell.angle_beta   90.00
_cell.angle_gamma   90.00
#
_symmetry.space_group_name_H-M   'P 1'
#
loop_
_entity.id
_entity.type
_entity.pdbx_description
1 polymer ?
#
loop_
_entity_poly.entity_id
_entity_poly.type
_entity_poly.pdbx_seq_one_letter_code
_entity_poly.pdbx_strand_id
1 'polypeptide(L)'
;MPAVLPALIATLALLAAGAPAPPLSATAAKQVRCVAALAIVATEQQRGAEGWRDYPRLAEDGATYAERVVAEVAEQSGRAPAAVQQAIVDAVAAIQAEAGDSADPDAFARAEADRCLPLMRAKVPAREQPTLPQCAAYIRLAYDEIRAREGATPAAKDLATIASVLDHRAREMLRGQGRSDLAIDEAMGREKERVTAAAAAGAADRVDLPHCFDLAAP
;
A
#
# COMPACT_ATOMS: atom_id res chain seq x y z
N MET A 1 20.67 -37.67 64.04
CA MET A 1 20.51 -38.68 62.96
C MET A 1 19.04 -39.08 62.96
N PRO A 2 18.26 -39.09 61.86
CA PRO A 2 18.56 -38.94 60.42
C PRO A 2 18.16 -37.54 59.87
N ALA A 3 18.91 -36.91 58.96
CA ALA A 3 19.05 -37.12 57.50
C ALA A 3 17.98 -36.37 56.69
N VAL A 4 18.38 -35.16 56.27
CA VAL A 4 17.74 -34.26 55.29
C VAL A 4 17.98 -34.80 53.89
N LEU A 5 16.97 -34.76 53.00
CA LEU A 5 17.18 -34.85 51.55
C LEU A 5 16.11 -34.02 50.81
N PRO A 6 16.50 -32.92 50.14
CA PRO A 6 15.63 -32.20 49.22
C PRO A 6 15.75 -32.84 47.84
N ALA A 7 14.63 -33.30 47.29
CA ALA A 7 14.57 -33.69 45.88
C ALA A 7 14.56 -32.42 45.01
N LEU A 8 15.73 -32.07 44.47
CA LEU A 8 15.84 -31.12 43.36
C LEU A 8 15.07 -31.67 42.15
N ILE A 9 13.97 -31.03 41.80
CA ILE A 9 13.35 -31.16 40.48
C ILE A 9 14.18 -30.30 39.53
N ALA A 10 15.09 -30.94 38.79
CA ALA A 10 15.81 -30.32 37.69
C ALA A 10 14.86 -30.24 36.48
N THR A 11 14.24 -29.09 36.28
CA THR A 11 13.53 -28.77 35.04
C THR A 11 14.55 -28.63 33.92
N LEU A 12 14.76 -29.70 33.13
CA LEU A 12 15.47 -29.59 31.86
C LEU A 12 14.60 -28.74 30.91
N ALA A 13 14.92 -27.46 30.80
CA ALA A 13 14.55 -26.66 29.63
C ALA A 13 15.37 -27.20 28.45
N LEU A 14 14.78 -28.11 27.68
CA LEU A 14 15.31 -28.51 26.39
C LEU A 14 15.22 -27.27 25.47
N LEU A 15 16.32 -26.54 25.32
CA LEU A 15 16.48 -25.63 24.19
C LEU A 15 16.52 -26.49 22.93
N ALA A 16 15.37 -26.65 22.29
CA ALA A 16 15.32 -27.06 20.90
C ALA A 16 15.98 -25.95 20.08
N ALA A 17 17.29 -26.08 19.85
CA ALA A 17 17.95 -25.39 18.76
C ALA A 17 17.26 -25.87 17.48
N GLY A 18 16.27 -25.10 17.02
CA GLY A 18 15.53 -25.40 15.80
C GLY A 18 16.53 -25.57 14.66
N ALA A 19 16.47 -26.72 13.99
CA ALA A 19 17.25 -26.93 12.78
C ALA A 19 17.00 -25.75 11.82
N PRO A 20 18.04 -25.23 11.14
CA PRO A 20 17.87 -24.11 10.23
C PRO A 20 16.81 -24.46 9.21
N ALA A 21 15.80 -23.59 9.07
CA ALA A 21 14.73 -23.80 8.11
C ALA A 21 15.35 -23.98 6.70
N PRO A 22 14.89 -24.96 5.92
CA PRO A 22 15.45 -25.23 4.60
C PRO A 22 15.38 -23.98 3.74
N PRO A 23 16.41 -23.66 2.94
CA PRO A 23 16.43 -22.41 2.16
C PRO A 23 15.18 -22.30 1.28
N LEU A 24 14.71 -21.07 1.08
CA LEU A 24 13.62 -20.80 0.14
C LEU A 24 14.02 -21.27 -1.26
N SER A 25 13.03 -21.70 -2.05
CA SER A 25 13.25 -21.95 -3.48
C SER A 25 13.75 -20.68 -4.17
N ALA A 26 14.46 -20.81 -5.29
CA ALA A 26 14.95 -19.64 -6.04
C ALA A 26 13.83 -18.67 -6.42
N THR A 27 12.64 -19.19 -6.76
CA THR A 27 11.45 -18.38 -7.04
C THR A 27 10.96 -17.62 -5.80
N ALA A 28 10.82 -18.30 -4.67
CA ALA A 28 10.39 -17.67 -3.42
C ALA A 28 11.40 -16.64 -2.92
N ALA A 29 12.70 -16.95 -2.99
CA ALA A 29 13.77 -16.02 -2.65
C ALA A 29 13.74 -14.76 -3.54
N LYS A 30 13.49 -14.92 -4.85
CA LYS A 30 13.31 -13.79 -5.78
C LYS A 30 12.11 -12.93 -5.41
N GLN A 31 10.96 -13.53 -5.09
CA GLN A 31 9.77 -12.77 -4.69
C GLN A 31 10.01 -12.00 -3.37
N VAL A 32 10.63 -12.64 -2.37
CA VAL A 32 11.02 -12.01 -1.10
C VAL A 32 11.97 -10.84 -1.35
N ARG A 33 13.00 -11.01 -2.19
CA ARG A 33 13.93 -9.93 -2.54
C ARG A 33 13.20 -8.77 -3.24
N CYS A 34 12.21 -9.06 -4.07
CA CYS A 34 11.43 -8.00 -4.72
C CYS A 34 10.54 -7.22 -3.77
N VAL A 35 9.92 -7.88 -2.79
CA VAL A 35 9.20 -7.15 -1.73
C VAL A 35 10.16 -6.26 -0.95
N ALA A 36 11.35 -6.77 -0.60
CA ALA A 36 12.36 -6.00 0.11
C ALA A 36 12.85 -4.76 -0.67
N ALA A 37 13.16 -4.91 -1.97
CA ALA A 37 13.58 -3.80 -2.82
C ALA A 37 12.52 -2.69 -2.90
N LEU A 38 11.25 -3.07 -3.07
CA LEU A 38 10.13 -2.12 -3.13
C LEU A 38 9.85 -1.46 -1.78
N ALA A 39 10.06 -2.18 -0.67
CA ALA A 39 9.93 -1.61 0.69
C ALA A 39 10.99 -0.54 0.99
N ILE A 40 12.20 -0.68 0.44
CA ILE A 40 13.25 0.36 0.53
C ILE A 40 12.77 1.62 -0.20
N VAL A 41 12.30 1.50 -1.44
CA VAL A 41 11.79 2.65 -2.21
C VAL A 41 10.58 3.30 -1.50
N ALA A 42 9.65 2.50 -0.97
CA ALA A 42 8.52 3.02 -0.19
C ALA A 42 8.99 3.85 1.02
N THR A 43 10.04 3.40 1.70
CA THR A 43 10.64 4.11 2.84
C THR A 43 11.26 5.44 2.39
N GLU A 44 11.99 5.45 1.27
CA GLU A 44 12.57 6.67 0.72
C GLU A 44 11.49 7.67 0.26
N GLN A 45 10.40 7.19 -0.35
CA GLN A 45 9.22 8.01 -0.67
C GLN A 45 8.61 8.64 0.60
N GLN A 46 8.44 7.86 1.67
CA GLN A 46 7.89 8.36 2.94
C GLN A 46 8.78 9.42 3.60
N ARG A 47 10.10 9.30 3.45
CA ARG A 47 11.07 10.30 3.94
C ARG A 47 11.14 11.55 3.07
N GLY A 48 10.49 11.54 1.91
CA GLY A 48 10.53 12.64 0.94
C GLY A 48 11.89 12.78 0.25
N ALA A 49 12.67 11.70 0.17
CA ALA A 49 13.96 11.70 -0.50
C ALA A 49 13.81 12.05 -1.99
N GLU A 50 14.75 12.84 -2.51
CA GLU A 50 14.74 13.22 -3.92
C GLU A 50 15.03 12.02 -4.81
N GLY A 51 14.57 12.06 -6.05
CA GLY A 51 14.79 11.01 -7.03
C GLY A 51 13.75 9.88 -7.04
N TRP A 52 12.94 9.67 -6.00
CA TRP A 52 12.02 8.50 -5.93
C TRP A 52 10.57 8.76 -6.35
N ARG A 53 10.28 9.98 -6.84
CA ARG A 53 8.92 10.43 -7.20
C ARG A 53 8.40 9.87 -8.52
N ASP A 54 9.28 9.31 -9.35
CA ASP A 54 8.93 8.65 -10.62
C ASP A 54 8.45 7.21 -10.44
N TYR A 55 8.65 6.61 -9.27
CA TYR A 55 8.06 5.33 -8.90
C TYR A 55 6.57 5.48 -8.54
N PRO A 56 5.74 4.44 -8.75
CA PRO A 56 4.37 4.44 -8.24
C PRO A 56 4.36 4.62 -6.71
N ARG A 57 3.20 4.99 -6.14
CA ARG A 57 3.05 5.07 -4.68
C ARG A 57 3.15 3.66 -4.08
N LEU A 58 4.30 3.33 -3.50
CA LEU A 58 4.58 1.98 -3.03
C LEU A 58 4.04 1.71 -1.62
N ALA A 59 3.60 2.74 -0.89
CA ALA A 59 2.98 2.56 0.42
C ALA A 59 1.74 1.65 0.34
N GLU A 60 0.88 1.86 -0.67
CA GLU A 60 -0.34 1.08 -0.84
C GLU A 60 -0.14 -0.14 -1.76
N ASP A 61 0.43 0.06 -2.95
CA ASP A 61 0.57 -1.01 -3.95
C ASP A 61 1.65 -2.02 -3.53
N GLY A 62 2.74 -1.54 -2.92
CA GLY A 62 3.80 -2.38 -2.38
C GLY A 62 3.33 -3.22 -1.19
N ALA A 63 2.49 -2.66 -0.30
CA ALA A 63 1.88 -3.42 0.80
C ALA A 63 0.98 -4.55 0.28
N THR A 64 0.12 -4.25 -0.70
CA THR A 64 -0.75 -5.26 -1.33
C THR A 64 0.07 -6.37 -1.99
N TYR A 65 1.19 -6.01 -2.63
CA TYR A 65 2.11 -6.99 -3.22
C TYR A 65 2.80 -7.85 -2.16
N ALA A 66 3.27 -7.23 -1.08
CA ALA A 66 3.91 -7.92 0.04
C ALA A 66 2.98 -8.96 0.66
N GLU A 67 1.72 -8.60 0.92
CA GLU A 67 0.70 -9.52 1.46
C GLU A 67 0.51 -10.76 0.56
N ARG A 68 0.38 -10.54 -0.76
CA ARG A 68 0.22 -11.62 -1.75
C ARG A 68 1.45 -12.53 -1.78
N VAL A 69 2.66 -11.96 -1.78
CA VAL A 69 3.90 -12.73 -1.77
C VAL A 69 4.06 -13.51 -0.47
N VAL A 70 3.77 -12.91 0.69
CA VAL A 70 3.86 -13.61 1.99
C VAL A 70 2.93 -14.81 2.01
N ALA A 71 1.67 -14.65 1.56
CA ALA A 71 0.71 -15.74 1.50
C ALA A 71 1.19 -16.86 0.55
N GLU A 72 1.60 -16.51 -0.67
CA GLU A 72 2.05 -17.46 -1.69
C GLU A 72 3.32 -18.22 -1.26
N VAL A 73 4.32 -17.51 -0.73
CA VAL A 73 5.58 -18.14 -0.28
C VAL A 73 5.35 -19.01 0.95
N ALA A 74 4.49 -18.59 1.89
CA ALA A 74 4.13 -19.41 3.05
C ALA A 74 3.47 -20.73 2.61
N GLU A 75 2.52 -20.66 1.68
CA GLU A 75 1.87 -21.84 1.10
C GLU A 75 2.87 -22.76 0.39
N GLN A 76 3.69 -22.22 -0.51
CA GLN A 76 4.64 -22.99 -1.32
C GLN A 76 5.77 -23.64 -0.49
N SER A 77 6.19 -22.99 0.58
CA SER A 77 7.33 -23.45 1.40
C SER A 77 6.91 -24.18 2.67
N GLY A 78 5.63 -24.19 3.02
CA GLY A 78 5.12 -24.69 4.29
C GLY A 78 5.57 -23.88 5.51
N ARG A 79 6.12 -22.67 5.30
CA ARG A 79 6.59 -21.79 6.38
C ARG A 79 5.44 -20.99 6.97
N ALA A 80 5.55 -20.65 8.25
CA ALA A 80 4.65 -19.68 8.86
C ALA A 80 4.81 -18.29 8.19
N PRO A 81 3.74 -17.50 8.00
CA PRO A 81 3.82 -16.16 7.43
C PRO A 81 4.84 -15.24 8.12
N ALA A 82 4.94 -15.32 9.45
CA ALA A 82 5.92 -14.56 10.23
C ALA A 82 7.38 -14.89 9.85
N ALA A 83 7.67 -16.15 9.49
CA ALA A 83 9.01 -16.54 9.04
C ALA A 83 9.32 -16.01 7.62
N VAL A 84 8.29 -15.83 6.78
CA VAL A 84 8.44 -15.19 5.47
C VAL A 84 8.65 -13.69 5.62
N GLN A 85 7.90 -13.04 6.53
CA GLN A 85 8.11 -11.63 6.88
C GLN A 85 9.52 -11.39 7.40
N GLN A 86 10.04 -12.26 8.27
CA GLN A 86 11.43 -12.16 8.72
C GLN A 86 12.41 -12.28 7.56
N ALA A 87 12.18 -13.21 6.62
CA ALA A 87 13.02 -13.34 5.42
C ALA A 87 13.00 -12.07 4.54
N ILE A 88 11.89 -11.32 4.50
CA ILE A 88 11.81 -10.02 3.84
C ILE A 88 12.68 -8.99 4.56
N VAL A 89 12.63 -8.93 5.90
CA VAL A 89 13.48 -8.03 6.70
C VAL A 89 14.96 -8.35 6.47
N ASP A 90 15.33 -9.63 6.49
CA ASP A 90 16.71 -10.07 6.23
C ASP A 90 17.14 -9.69 4.81
N ALA A 91 16.24 -9.79 3.82
CA ALA A 91 16.51 -9.36 2.46
C ALA A 91 16.64 -7.83 2.31
N VAL A 92 15.90 -7.03 3.08
CA VAL A 92 16.09 -5.57 3.14
C VAL A 92 17.49 -5.25 3.64
N ALA A 93 17.90 -5.86 4.75
CA ALA A 93 19.25 -5.67 5.31
C ALA A 93 20.34 -6.09 4.31
N ALA A 94 20.16 -7.20 3.59
CA ALA A 94 21.09 -7.65 2.57
C ALA A 94 21.20 -6.64 1.41
N ILE A 95 20.07 -6.19 0.85
CA ILE A 95 20.06 -5.18 -0.23
C ILE A 95 20.73 -3.89 0.23
N GLN A 96 20.47 -3.43 1.46
CA GLN A 96 21.08 -2.22 2.00
C GLN A 96 22.60 -2.36 2.20
N ALA A 97 23.07 -3.54 2.64
CA ALA A 97 24.49 -3.82 2.72
C ALA A 97 25.15 -3.82 1.33
N GLU A 98 24.55 -4.52 0.36
CA GLU A 98 25.03 -4.54 -1.03
C GLU A 98 25.03 -3.14 -1.67
N ALA A 99 24.03 -2.31 -1.36
CA ALA A 99 24.00 -0.91 -1.79
C ALA A 99 25.11 -0.08 -1.15
N GLY A 100 25.42 -0.31 0.14
CA GLY A 100 26.52 0.35 0.85
C GLY A 100 27.90 0.02 0.29
N ASP A 101 28.06 -1.18 -0.27
CA ASP A 101 29.28 -1.61 -0.96
C ASP A 101 29.34 -1.16 -2.44
N SER A 102 28.25 -0.62 -2.98
CA SER A 102 28.17 -0.08 -4.35
C SER A 102 28.83 1.29 -4.46
N ALA A 103 29.36 1.60 -5.65
CA ALA A 103 29.86 2.94 -5.97
C ALA A 103 28.74 4.00 -5.98
N ASP A 104 27.50 3.56 -6.23
CA ASP A 104 26.29 4.40 -6.21
C ASP A 104 25.14 3.60 -5.55
N PRO A 105 24.89 3.83 -4.25
CA PRO A 105 23.84 3.14 -3.50
C PRO A 105 22.43 3.40 -4.05
N ASP A 106 22.15 4.62 -4.51
CA ASP A 106 20.84 4.99 -5.05
C ASP A 106 20.60 4.29 -6.38
N ALA A 107 21.57 4.33 -7.30
CA ALA A 107 21.47 3.62 -8.58
C ALA A 107 21.34 2.10 -8.38
N PHE A 108 22.00 1.53 -7.36
CA PHE A 108 21.84 0.12 -7.02
C PHE A 108 20.42 -0.21 -6.57
N ALA A 109 19.88 0.57 -5.61
CA ALA A 109 18.52 0.37 -5.10
C ALA A 109 17.46 0.55 -6.20
N ARG A 110 17.63 1.55 -7.08
CA ARG A 110 16.77 1.74 -8.26
C ARG A 110 16.81 0.54 -9.19
N ALA A 111 18.00 0.04 -9.52
CA ALA A 111 18.15 -1.11 -10.42
C ALA A 111 17.48 -2.37 -9.85
N GLU A 112 17.50 -2.58 -8.53
CA GLU A 112 16.73 -3.65 -7.88
C GLU A 112 15.22 -3.41 -7.98
N ALA A 113 14.75 -2.21 -7.64
CA ALA A 113 13.33 -1.86 -7.71
C ALA A 113 12.77 -2.00 -9.13
N ASP A 114 13.49 -1.56 -10.15
CA ASP A 114 13.10 -1.61 -11.56
C ASP A 114 12.89 -3.05 -12.05
N ARG A 115 13.72 -3.99 -11.59
CA ARG A 115 13.55 -5.42 -11.88
C ARG A 115 12.28 -5.99 -11.24
N CYS A 116 11.82 -5.41 -10.14
CA CYS A 116 10.74 -5.93 -9.33
C CYS A 116 9.39 -5.30 -9.64
N LEU A 117 9.35 -4.06 -10.16
CA LEU A 117 8.12 -3.38 -10.57
C LEU A 117 7.24 -4.21 -11.53
N PRO A 118 7.76 -4.86 -12.59
CA PRO A 118 6.94 -5.70 -13.46
C PRO A 118 6.30 -6.89 -12.73
N LEU A 119 7.02 -7.49 -11.76
CA LEU A 119 6.50 -8.60 -10.96
C LEU A 119 5.41 -8.14 -9.99
N MET A 120 5.55 -6.93 -9.44
CA MET A 120 4.51 -6.29 -8.65
C MET A 120 3.26 -6.06 -9.50
N ARG A 121 3.41 -5.41 -10.65
CA ARG A 121 2.28 -5.07 -11.56
C ARG A 121 1.55 -6.30 -12.09
N ALA A 122 2.23 -7.43 -12.23
CA ALA A 122 1.61 -8.69 -12.61
C ALA A 122 0.67 -9.26 -11.51
N LYS A 123 0.94 -8.97 -10.23
CA LYS A 123 0.15 -9.45 -9.08
C LYS A 123 -0.80 -8.40 -8.49
N VAL A 124 -0.49 -7.13 -8.69
CA VAL A 124 -1.26 -5.97 -8.22
C VAL A 124 -1.64 -5.15 -9.45
N PRO A 125 -2.81 -5.40 -10.04
CA PRO A 125 -3.34 -4.57 -11.11
C PRO A 125 -3.43 -3.12 -10.65
N ALA A 126 -3.12 -2.18 -11.54
CA ALA A 126 -3.27 -0.77 -11.25
C ALA A 126 -4.72 -0.46 -10.84
N ARG A 127 -4.88 0.34 -9.78
CA ARG A 127 -6.19 0.85 -9.37
C ARG A 127 -6.79 1.71 -10.50
N GLU A 128 -8.10 1.70 -10.60
CA GLU A 128 -8.83 2.56 -11.54
C GLU A 128 -8.60 4.02 -11.16
N GLN A 129 -8.13 4.84 -12.11
CA GLN A 129 -8.00 6.27 -11.88
C GLN A 129 -9.36 6.95 -12.00
N PRO A 130 -9.87 7.57 -10.92
CA PRO A 130 -11.16 8.23 -10.95
C PRO A 130 -11.11 9.51 -11.80
N THR A 131 -12.13 9.70 -12.64
CA THR A 131 -12.40 10.96 -13.36
C THR A 131 -12.73 12.11 -12.41
N LEU A 132 -12.72 13.37 -12.89
CA LEU A 132 -13.11 14.54 -12.08
C LEU A 132 -14.52 14.40 -11.43
N PRO A 133 -15.59 14.00 -12.15
CA PRO A 133 -16.89 13.74 -11.54
C PRO A 133 -16.85 12.64 -10.46
N GLN A 134 -16.09 11.57 -10.70
CA GLN A 134 -15.87 10.49 -9.73
C GLN A 134 -15.19 11.00 -8.46
N CYS A 135 -14.14 11.79 -8.62
CA CYS A 135 -13.42 12.38 -7.51
C CYS A 135 -14.29 13.32 -6.69
N ALA A 136 -15.07 14.18 -7.33
CA ALA A 136 -16.03 15.05 -6.64
C ALA A 136 -17.02 14.22 -5.80
N ALA A 137 -17.51 13.10 -6.33
CA ALA A 137 -18.41 12.19 -5.63
C ALA A 137 -17.74 11.44 -4.47
N TYR A 138 -16.55 10.86 -4.67
CA TYR A 138 -15.81 10.12 -3.64
C TYR A 138 -15.42 11.03 -2.46
N ILE A 139 -14.86 12.20 -2.72
CA ILE A 139 -14.46 13.13 -1.65
C ILE A 139 -15.68 13.69 -0.93
N ARG A 140 -16.79 13.95 -1.65
CA ARG A 140 -18.06 14.34 -1.01
C ARG A 140 -18.59 13.24 -0.10
N LEU A 141 -18.56 11.98 -0.52
CA LEU A 141 -18.99 10.85 0.31
C LEU A 141 -18.14 10.75 1.58
N ALA A 142 -16.81 10.83 1.45
CA ALA A 142 -15.90 10.82 2.60
C ALA A 142 -16.17 11.99 3.56
N TYR A 143 -16.43 13.20 3.04
CA TYR A 143 -16.87 14.33 3.84
C TYR A 143 -18.15 14.02 4.61
N ASP A 144 -19.19 13.53 3.94
CA ASP A 144 -20.49 13.25 4.54
C ASP A 144 -20.35 12.21 5.67
N GLU A 145 -19.54 11.16 5.46
CA GLU A 145 -19.25 10.12 6.46
C GLU A 145 -18.49 10.63 7.69
N ILE A 146 -17.41 11.42 7.49
CA ILE A 146 -16.66 12.00 8.61
C ILE A 146 -17.52 13.00 9.37
N ARG A 147 -18.30 13.84 8.68
CA ARG A 147 -19.21 14.80 9.34
C ARG A 147 -20.26 14.09 10.17
N ALA A 148 -20.84 13.00 9.65
CA ALA A 148 -21.84 12.22 10.36
C ALA A 148 -21.27 11.54 11.62
N ARG A 149 -20.04 11.01 11.53
CA ARG A 149 -19.37 10.34 12.65
C ARG A 149 -18.79 11.29 13.70
N GLU A 150 -18.17 12.38 13.26
CA GLU A 150 -17.26 13.18 14.10
C GLU A 150 -17.65 14.66 14.22
N GLY A 151 -18.69 15.10 13.50
CA GLY A 151 -19.08 16.50 13.52
C GLY A 151 -18.11 17.39 12.73
N ALA A 152 -17.97 18.67 13.12
CA ALA A 152 -17.36 19.70 12.28
C ALA A 152 -15.85 19.82 12.53
N THR A 153 -15.11 18.77 12.20
CA THR A 153 -13.66 18.69 12.42
C THR A 153 -12.87 19.46 11.35
N PRO A 154 -11.60 19.83 11.59
CA PRO A 154 -10.72 20.38 10.57
C PRO A 154 -10.63 19.48 9.33
N ALA A 155 -10.44 18.17 9.53
CA ALA A 155 -10.41 17.20 8.43
C ALA A 155 -11.70 17.21 7.59
N ALA A 156 -12.86 17.32 8.23
CA ALA A 156 -14.13 17.42 7.52
C ALA A 156 -14.24 18.75 6.74
N LYS A 157 -13.69 19.85 7.25
CA LYS A 157 -13.64 21.12 6.51
C LYS A 157 -12.72 21.00 5.29
N ASP A 158 -11.55 20.38 5.44
CA ASP A 158 -10.60 20.18 4.34
C ASP A 158 -11.22 19.34 3.22
N LEU A 159 -11.89 18.23 3.57
CA LEU A 159 -12.61 17.42 2.58
C LEU A 159 -13.76 18.19 1.91
N ALA A 160 -14.49 19.04 2.64
CA ALA A 160 -15.51 19.89 2.04
C ALA A 160 -14.93 20.86 1.00
N THR A 161 -13.78 21.46 1.31
CA THR A 161 -13.06 22.35 0.40
C THR A 161 -12.59 21.60 -0.84
N ILE A 162 -11.94 20.45 -0.66
CA ILE A 162 -11.45 19.60 -1.76
C ILE A 162 -12.62 19.15 -2.64
N ALA A 163 -13.74 18.70 -2.06
CA ALA A 163 -14.94 18.33 -2.78
C ALA A 163 -15.50 19.49 -3.62
N SER A 164 -15.48 20.72 -3.08
CA SER A 164 -15.94 21.91 -3.81
C SER A 164 -15.02 22.25 -4.99
N VAL A 165 -13.70 22.12 -4.83
CA VAL A 165 -12.73 22.35 -5.92
C VAL A 165 -12.95 21.34 -7.04
N LEU A 166 -13.07 20.06 -6.69
CA LEU A 166 -13.29 18.98 -7.66
C LEU A 166 -14.65 19.11 -8.36
N ASP A 167 -15.71 19.47 -7.65
CA ASP A 167 -17.04 19.71 -8.24
C ASP A 167 -16.98 20.86 -9.26
N HIS A 168 -16.35 21.97 -8.91
CA HIS A 168 -16.17 23.09 -9.82
C HIS A 168 -15.37 22.67 -11.07
N ARG A 169 -14.21 22.03 -10.90
CA ARG A 169 -13.37 21.55 -12.02
C ARG A 169 -14.10 20.55 -12.91
N ALA A 170 -14.87 19.63 -12.32
CA ALA A 170 -15.69 18.68 -13.08
C ALA A 170 -16.76 19.39 -13.92
N ARG A 171 -17.42 20.40 -13.36
CA ARG A 171 -18.42 21.21 -14.09
C ARG A 171 -17.78 22.04 -15.19
N GLU A 172 -16.63 22.66 -14.97
CA GLU A 172 -15.85 23.37 -16.00
C GLU A 172 -15.47 22.43 -17.14
N MET A 173 -14.96 21.24 -16.83
CA MET A 173 -14.60 20.21 -17.82
C MET A 173 -15.82 19.83 -18.68
N LEU A 174 -16.96 19.54 -18.06
CA LEU A 174 -18.17 19.16 -18.79
C LEU A 174 -18.74 20.32 -19.62
N ARG A 175 -18.64 21.58 -19.14
CA ARG A 175 -18.97 22.77 -19.95
C ARG A 175 -18.04 22.92 -21.14
N GLY A 176 -16.74 22.69 -20.96
CA GLY A 176 -15.76 22.66 -22.06
C GLY A 176 -16.04 21.57 -23.10
N GLN A 177 -16.73 20.50 -22.71
CA GLN A 177 -17.24 19.45 -23.61
C GLN A 177 -18.57 19.82 -24.30
N GLY A 178 -19.06 21.06 -24.14
CA GLY A 178 -20.29 21.55 -24.76
C GLY A 178 -21.58 21.04 -24.10
N ARG A 179 -21.51 20.50 -22.88
CA ARG A 179 -22.71 20.04 -22.16
C ARG A 179 -23.46 21.22 -21.57
N SER A 180 -24.80 21.17 -21.64
CA SER A 180 -25.67 22.15 -20.97
C SER A 180 -25.68 21.94 -19.46
N ASP A 181 -26.06 22.96 -18.70
CA ASP A 181 -26.09 22.91 -17.23
C ASP A 181 -26.94 21.76 -16.69
N LEU A 182 -28.13 21.54 -17.26
CA LEU A 182 -28.98 20.40 -16.89
C LEU A 182 -28.27 19.06 -17.12
N ALA A 183 -27.63 18.91 -18.28
CA ALA A 183 -26.89 17.71 -18.62
C ALA A 183 -25.73 17.46 -17.65
N ILE A 184 -25.07 18.53 -17.19
CA ILE A 184 -23.99 18.50 -16.22
C ILE A 184 -24.51 18.04 -14.86
N ASP A 185 -25.59 18.67 -14.36
CA ASP A 185 -26.20 18.29 -13.08
C ASP A 185 -26.62 16.82 -13.06
N GLU A 186 -27.22 16.34 -14.15
CA GLU A 186 -27.55 14.92 -14.30
C GLU A 186 -26.32 14.01 -14.26
N ALA A 187 -25.22 14.39 -14.91
CA ALA A 187 -24.01 13.56 -14.91
C ALA A 187 -23.34 13.55 -13.53
N MET A 188 -23.26 14.70 -12.85
CA MET A 188 -22.73 14.78 -11.49
C MET A 188 -23.62 13.98 -10.51
N GLY A 189 -24.94 14.05 -10.66
CA GLY A 189 -25.90 13.29 -9.87
C GLY A 189 -25.75 11.77 -10.07
N ARG A 190 -25.72 11.30 -11.31
CA ARG A 190 -25.49 9.88 -11.64
C ARG A 190 -24.17 9.36 -11.07
N GLU A 191 -23.12 10.17 -11.13
CA GLU A 191 -21.82 9.75 -10.61
C GLU A 191 -21.83 9.63 -9.08
N LYS A 192 -22.51 10.55 -8.38
CA LYS A 192 -22.74 10.43 -6.94
C LYS A 192 -23.44 9.12 -6.59
N GLU A 193 -24.52 8.79 -7.29
CA GLU A 193 -25.26 7.54 -7.07
C GLU A 193 -24.38 6.31 -7.33
N ARG A 194 -23.59 6.33 -8.42
CA ARG A 194 -22.67 5.24 -8.76
C ARG A 194 -21.61 5.03 -7.67
N VAL A 195 -21.02 6.11 -7.19
CA VAL A 195 -20.01 6.07 -6.12
C VAL A 195 -20.61 5.56 -4.81
N THR A 196 -21.78 6.03 -4.41
CA THR A 196 -22.46 5.54 -3.21
C THR A 196 -22.75 4.04 -3.29
N ALA A 197 -23.22 3.56 -4.45
CA ALA A 197 -23.44 2.13 -4.67
C ALA A 197 -22.13 1.32 -4.65
N ALA A 198 -21.06 1.86 -5.25
CA ALA A 198 -19.74 1.22 -5.27
C ALA A 198 -19.11 1.13 -3.88
N ALA A 199 -19.24 2.17 -3.06
CA ALA A 199 -18.77 2.18 -1.67
C ALA A 199 -19.50 1.13 -0.83
N ALA A 200 -20.83 1.03 -0.96
CA ALA A 200 -21.62 0.00 -0.29
C ALA A 200 -21.23 -1.43 -0.71
N ALA A 201 -20.71 -1.60 -1.92
CA ALA A 201 -20.22 -2.87 -2.45
C ALA A 201 -18.72 -3.15 -2.12
N GLY A 202 -18.05 -2.28 -1.35
CA GLY A 202 -16.64 -2.44 -1.00
C GLY A 202 -15.68 -2.20 -2.16
N ALA A 203 -16.07 -1.46 -3.20
CA ALA A 203 -15.23 -1.18 -4.36
C ALA A 203 -14.25 0.00 -4.16
N ALA A 204 -14.25 0.63 -2.98
CA ALA A 204 -13.36 1.75 -2.68
C ALA A 204 -11.88 1.39 -2.85
N ASP A 205 -11.47 0.17 -2.48
CA ASP A 205 -10.07 -0.31 -2.55
C ASP A 205 -9.55 -0.48 -3.98
N ARG A 206 -10.45 -0.43 -4.98
CA ARG A 206 -10.10 -0.56 -6.41
C ARG A 206 -9.84 0.78 -7.07
N VAL A 207 -10.14 1.89 -6.40
CA VAL A 207 -10.04 3.25 -6.92
C VAL A 207 -8.80 3.92 -6.35
N ASP A 208 -8.04 4.60 -7.20
CA ASP A 208 -6.90 5.40 -6.77
C ASP A 208 -7.36 6.73 -6.15
N LEU A 209 -7.92 6.70 -4.94
CA LEU A 209 -8.37 7.90 -4.24
C LEU A 209 -7.31 9.01 -4.12
N PRO A 210 -6.01 8.73 -3.89
CA PRO A 210 -5.04 9.81 -3.82
C PRO A 210 -4.88 10.58 -5.16
N HIS A 211 -5.25 10.00 -6.31
CA HIS A 211 -5.39 10.75 -7.57
C HIS A 211 -6.38 11.92 -7.48
N CYS A 212 -7.43 11.80 -6.67
CA CYS A 212 -8.39 12.90 -6.48
C CYS A 212 -7.78 14.11 -5.78
N PHE A 213 -6.80 13.90 -4.92
CA PHE A 213 -6.07 14.99 -4.28
C PHE A 213 -5.09 15.63 -5.27
N ASP A 214 -4.46 14.83 -6.14
CA ASP A 214 -3.63 15.33 -7.25
C ASP A 214 -4.47 16.21 -8.19
N LEU A 215 -5.69 15.79 -8.53
CA LEU A 215 -6.65 16.57 -9.34
C LEU A 215 -7.23 17.78 -8.62
N ALA A 216 -7.09 17.89 -7.30
CA ALA A 216 -7.54 19.03 -6.50
C ALA A 216 -6.42 20.02 -6.16
N ALA A 217 -5.16 19.63 -6.41
CA ALA A 217 -3.99 20.47 -6.13
C ALA A 217 -4.09 21.83 -6.87
N PRO A 218 -3.55 22.92 -6.29
CA PRO A 218 -3.61 24.27 -6.85
C PRO A 218 -3.13 24.38 -8.29
#